data_AF-A0A4Y2MM39-F1
#
_entry.id   AF-A0A4Y2MM39-F1
#
_cell.length_a   1.000
_cell.length_b   1.000
_cell.length_c   1.000
_cell.angle_alpha   90.00
_cell.angle_beta   90.00
_cell.angle_gamma   90.00
#
_symmetry.space_group_name_H-M   'P 1'
#
loop_
_entity.id
_entity.type
_entity.pdbx_description
1 polymer ?
#
loop_
_entity_poly.entity_id
_entity_poly.type
_entity_poly.pdbx_seq_one_letter_code
_entity_poly.pdbx_strand_id
1 'polypeptide(L)'
;TDLPPLTRYSVLIEVKACSLSEVDIKLMQLVSRDSSPSHYSVGKDISGIVREVGNAVSSLKPGDEVVVEKLYNQKRLVQFR
;
A
#
# COMPACT_ATOMS: atom_id res chain seq x y z
N THR A 1 16.95 -2.38 4.13
CA THR A 1 15.61 -1.81 4.41
C THR A 1 14.75 -2.95 4.87
N ASP A 2 14.22 -2.89 6.09
CA ASP A 2 13.41 -3.99 6.64
C ASP A 2 12.05 -4.02 5.93
N LEU A 3 11.66 -5.19 5.40
CA LEU A 3 10.38 -5.35 4.70
C LEU A 3 9.31 -5.79 5.69
N PRO A 4 8.07 -5.29 5.58
CA PRO A 4 7.00 -5.74 6.44
C PRO A 4 6.77 -7.25 6.27
N PRO A 5 6.51 -7.99 7.36
CA PRO A 5 6.32 -9.43 7.28
C PRO A 5 5.10 -9.80 6.44
N LEU A 6 5.27 -10.79 5.57
CA LEU A 6 4.19 -11.30 4.73
C LEU A 6 3.25 -12.19 5.56
N THR A 7 2.04 -11.69 5.80
CA THR A 7 0.96 -12.42 6.49
C THR A 7 0.14 -13.28 5.52
N ARG A 8 -0.67 -14.18 6.09
CA ARG A 8 -1.52 -15.14 5.36
C ARG A 8 -2.34 -14.54 4.20
N TYR A 9 -2.86 -13.33 4.39
CA TYR A 9 -3.78 -12.64 3.46
C TYR A 9 -3.20 -11.34 2.89
N SER A 10 -1.91 -11.08 3.04
CA SER A 10 -1.28 -9.87 2.51
C SER A 10 -0.62 -10.11 1.17
N VAL A 11 -0.37 -9.01 0.47
CA VAL A 11 0.34 -8.95 -0.80
C VAL A 11 1.48 -7.96 -0.60
N LEU A 12 2.71 -8.37 -0.92
CA LEU A 12 3.85 -7.48 -0.97
C LEU A 12 3.92 -6.88 -2.38
N ILE A 13 3.85 -5.56 -2.47
CA ILE A 13 3.85 -4.82 -3.74
C ILE A 13 5.08 -3.95 -3.79
N GLU A 14 5.83 -4.03 -4.88
CA GLU A 14 6.81 -3.00 -5.21
C GLU A 14 6.07 -1.81 -5.82
N VAL A 15 5.99 -0.73 -5.04
CA VAL A 15 5.34 0.51 -5.45
C VAL A 15 6.16 1.19 -6.54
N LYS A 16 5.52 1.46 -7.69
CA LYS A 16 6.09 2.21 -8.82
C LYS A 16 5.64 3.66 -8.84
N ALA A 17 4.40 3.92 -8.42
CA ALA A 17 3.88 5.27 -8.24
C ALA A 17 2.86 5.31 -7.09
N CYS A 18 2.67 6.49 -6.51
CA CYS A 18 1.64 6.77 -5.51
C CYS A 18 1.00 8.14 -5.79
N SER A 19 -0.28 8.26 -5.46
CA SER A 19 -0.99 9.54 -5.49
C SER A 19 -0.90 10.23 -4.12
N LEU A 20 -0.93 11.56 -4.14
CA LEU A 20 -1.12 12.37 -2.93
C LEU A 20 -2.41 13.18 -3.07
N SER A 21 -3.27 13.07 -2.07
CA SER A 21 -4.49 13.87 -1.94
C SER A 21 -4.31 14.97 -0.89
N GLU A 22 -5.26 15.91 -0.83
CA GLU A 22 -5.29 16.93 0.23
C GLU A 22 -5.33 16.31 1.64
N VAL A 23 -5.97 15.15 1.79
CA VAL A 23 -6.00 14.42 3.07
C VAL A 23 -4.61 13.93 3.46
N ASP A 24 -3.82 13.46 2.50
CA ASP A 24 -2.44 13.02 2.75
C ASP A 24 -1.57 14.21 3.18
N ILE A 25 -1.75 15.38 2.56
CA ILE A 25 -1.03 16.61 2.94
C ILE A 25 -1.37 17.03 4.38
N LYS A 26 -2.66 17.05 4.73
CA LYS A 26 -3.11 17.39 6.10
C LYS A 26 -2.57 16.41 7.13
N LEU A 27 -2.51 15.12 6.79
CA LEU A 27 -1.97 14.08 7.64
C LEU A 27 -0.46 14.21 7.83
N MET A 28 0.28 14.48 6.76
CA MET A 28 1.71 14.81 6.84
C MET A 28 1.95 16.00 7.78
N GLN A 29 1.19 17.09 7.62
CA GLN A 29 1.30 18.27 8.49
C GLN A 29 1.02 17.96 9.96
N LEU A 30 0.07 17.07 10.25
CA LEU A 30 -0.24 16.66 11.61
C LEU A 30 0.90 15.82 12.21
N VAL A 31 1.38 14.82 11.47
CA VAL A 31 2.48 13.94 11.91
C VAL A 31 3.79 14.72 12.05
N SER A 32 4.08 15.68 11.15
CA SER A 32 5.28 16.52 11.25
C SER A 32 5.29 17.45 12.48
N ARG A 33 4.14 17.69 13.12
CA ARG A 33 4.05 18.46 14.37
C ARG A 33 4.23 17.58 15.61
N ASP A 34 4.12 16.27 15.45
CA ASP A 34 4.39 15.29 16.49
C ASP A 34 5.90 15.06 16.58
N SER A 35 6.49 15.28 17.75
CA SER A 35 7.93 15.07 17.97
C SER A 35 8.31 13.59 18.11
N SER A 36 7.33 12.68 18.09
CA SER A 36 7.60 11.24 18.12
C SER A 36 8.08 10.74 16.75
N PRO A 37 9.16 9.95 16.69
CA PRO A 37 9.64 9.35 15.44
C PRO A 37 8.73 8.18 15.05
N SER A 38 7.50 8.46 14.65
CA SER A 38 6.59 7.46 14.09
C SER A 38 6.66 7.47 12.57
N HIS A 39 7.01 6.33 11.97
CA HIS A 39 6.96 6.16 10.52
C HIS A 39 5.50 6.00 10.10
N TYR A 40 4.91 7.08 9.58
CA TYR A 40 3.56 7.06 9.04
C TYR A 40 3.60 6.89 7.52
N SER A 41 2.95 5.84 6.99
CA SER A 41 2.79 5.67 5.55
C SER A 41 1.72 6.60 5.00
N VAL A 42 2.07 7.36 3.96
CA VAL A 42 1.19 8.31 3.26
C VAL A 42 0.93 7.84 1.83
N GLY A 43 -0.15 8.33 1.22
CA GLY A 43 -0.58 7.89 -0.11
C GLY A 43 -1.55 6.71 -0.02
N LYS A 44 -2.82 6.97 -0.30
CA LYS A 44 -3.88 5.96 -0.26
C LYS A 44 -3.97 5.14 -1.53
N ASP A 45 -3.47 5.67 -2.63
CA ASP A 45 -3.54 5.04 -3.94
C ASP A 45 -2.14 4.79 -4.47
N ILE A 46 -1.89 3.55 -4.90
CA ILE A 46 -0.61 3.12 -5.45
C ILE A 46 -0.80 2.34 -6.74
N SER A 47 0.21 2.38 -7.60
CA SER A 47 0.40 1.42 -8.69
C SER A 47 1.73 0.69 -8.51
N GLY A 48 1.78 -0.59 -8.83
CA GLY A 48 2.96 -1.39 -8.60
C GLY A 48 2.90 -2.80 -9.14
N ILE A 49 3.92 -3.58 -8.79
CA ILE A 49 4.07 -4.97 -9.21
C ILE A 49 4.05 -5.86 -7.98
N VAL A 50 3.26 -6.93 -8.01
CA VAL A 50 3.24 -7.94 -6.94
C VAL A 50 4.59 -8.65 -6.88
N ARG A 51 5.23 -8.64 -5.70
CA ARG A 51 6.47 -9.37 -5.43
C ARG A 51 6.21 -10.71 -4.76
N GLU A 52 5.35 -10.72 -3.75
CA GLU A 52 5.00 -11.93 -2.99
C GLU A 52 3.54 -11.89 -2.53
N VAL A 53 2.95 -13.06 -2.33
CA VAL A 53 1.57 -13.20 -1.85
C VAL A 53 1.51 -14.17 -0.67
N GLY A 54 0.68 -13.85 0.32
CA GLY A 54 0.40 -14.75 1.44
C GLY A 54 -0.24 -16.04 0.95
N ASN A 55 -0.03 -17.13 1.69
CA ASN A 55 -0.45 -18.47 1.28
C ASN A 55 -1.98 -18.67 1.10
N ALA A 56 -2.82 -17.74 1.57
CA ALA A 56 -4.27 -17.78 1.35
C ALA A 56 -4.75 -16.84 0.24
N VAL A 57 -3.84 -16.13 -0.44
CA VAL A 57 -4.13 -15.30 -1.60
C VAL A 57 -4.00 -16.15 -2.86
N SER A 58 -5.12 -16.42 -3.54
CA SER A 58 -5.15 -17.19 -4.79
C SER A 58 -5.48 -16.35 -6.02
N SER A 59 -5.93 -15.10 -5.83
CA SER A 59 -6.38 -14.22 -6.91
C SER A 59 -5.26 -13.43 -7.59
N LEU A 60 -4.05 -13.45 -7.05
CA LEU A 60 -2.89 -12.69 -7.52
C LEU A 60 -1.64 -13.57 -7.49
N LYS A 61 -0.67 -13.24 -8.32
CA LYS A 61 0.65 -13.90 -8.35
C LYS A 61 1.77 -12.88 -8.51
N PRO A 62 3.02 -13.23 -8.13
CA PRO A 62 4.19 -12.42 -8.43
C PRO A 62 4.26 -12.04 -9.92
N GLY A 63 4.58 -10.77 -10.19
CA GLY A 63 4.64 -10.20 -11.53
C GLY A 63 3.35 -9.50 -11.99
N ASP A 64 2.23 -9.68 -11.29
CA ASP A 64 0.99 -8.97 -11.65
C ASP A 64 1.12 -7.45 -11.43
N GLU A 65 0.66 -6.68 -12.42
CA GLU A 65 0.51 -5.22 -12.33
C GLU A 65 -0.81 -4.86 -11.66
N VAL A 66 -0.74 -4.04 -10.60
CA VAL A 66 -1.87 -3.74 -9.74
C VAL A 66 -1.98 -2.25 -9.45
N VAL A 67 -3.21 -1.78 -9.31
CA VAL A 67 -3.51 -0.54 -8.59
C VAL A 67 -4.30 -0.86 -7.33
N VAL A 68 -3.98 -0.12 -6.28
CA VAL A 68 -4.61 -0.25 -4.97
C VAL A 68 -5.18 1.10 -4.62
N GLU A 69 -6.46 1.12 -4.24
CA GLU A 69 -7.11 2.27 -3.63
C GLU A 69 -7.53 1.85 -2.22
N LYS A 70 -6.98 2.48 -1.19
CA LYS A 70 -7.32 2.16 0.20
C LYS A 70 -8.61 2.85 0.59
N LEU A 71 -9.75 2.26 0.24
CA LEU A 71 -11.06 2.70 0.72
C LEU A 71 -11.28 2.25 2.18
N TYR A 72 -11.73 3.18 3.04
CA TYR A 72 -11.91 2.97 4.48
C TYR A 72 -12.93 1.87 4.85
N ASN A 73 -13.66 1.29 3.89
CA ASN A 73 -14.64 0.24 4.10
C ASN A 73 -14.54 -0.98 3.16
N GLN A 74 -13.52 -1.05 2.28
CA GLN A 74 -13.28 -2.23 1.42
C GLN A 74 -11.87 -2.16 0.81
N LYS A 75 -11.03 -3.17 1.04
CA LYS A 75 -9.76 -3.31 0.32
C LYS A 75 -10.05 -3.75 -1.11
N ARG A 76 -10.25 -2.80 -2.03
CA ARG A 76 -10.48 -3.10 -3.44
C ARG A 76 -9.13 -3.02 -4.17
N LEU A 77 -8.70 -4.16 -4.72
CA LEU A 77 -7.51 -4.24 -5.55
C LEU A 77 -7.98 -4.45 -6.99
N VAL A 78 -7.50 -3.59 -7.89
CA VAL A 78 -7.81 -3.67 -9.32
C VAL A 78 -6.54 -4.12 -10.03
N GLN A 79 -6.64 -5.23 -10.73
CA GLN A 79 -5.55 -5.81 -11.51
C GLN A 79 -5.69 -5.38 -12.97
N PHE A 80 -4.60 -4.92 -13.58
CA PHE A 80 -4.54 -4.71 -15.02
C PHE A 80 -3.96 -5.98 -15.67
N ARG A 81 -4.55 -6.40 -16.79
CA ARG A 81 -4.12 -7.55 -17.60
C ARG A 81 -3.37 -7.08 -18.82
#